data_AF-A0A367W2K2-F1
#
_entry.id   AF-A0A367W2K2-F1
#
_cell.length_a   1.000
_cell.length_b   1.000
_cell.length_c   1.000
_cell.angle_alpha   90.00
_cell.angle_beta   90.00
_cell.angle_gamma   90.00
#
_symmetry.space_group_name_H-M   'P 1'
#
loop_
_entity.id
_entity.type
_entity.pdbx_description
1 polymer ?
#
loop_
_entity_poly.entity_id
_entity_poly.type
_entity_poly.pdbx_seq_one_letter_code
_entity_poly.pdbx_strand_id
1 'polypeptide(L)'
;MLGREHQFEITGAPKVHPKRRAALQDLLWLRGRSAQLSKGLATFDRNYEDPKVILEAVMLQTLLLRFMKGYISAQEIADWANLVECSEDLEYEAAYAEQIDTIVQALANSEINNPIDKDLCTEFLTWLENKCLKANVDEIAIKSEILRLCILVKSEQIDLINACRTIVFLGNQLQSSNLELLLPFKGVASECDAYPTSTSNHLFSRDYVEKSTIEMKVYVGEVRASVLEACDIVINEYSRSQH
;
A
#
# COMPACT_ATOMS: atom_id res chain seq x y z
N MET A 1 18.09 65.74 10.18
CA MET A 1 17.62 64.76 11.17
C MET A 1 16.10 64.77 11.11
N LEU A 2 15.34 63.69 11.05
CA LEU A 2 15.51 62.27 10.76
C LEU A 2 14.05 61.74 10.80
N GLY A 3 13.68 60.82 9.92
CA GLY A 3 12.40 60.09 10.04
C GLY A 3 11.51 60.16 8.81
N ARG A 4 11.97 59.59 7.68
CA ARG A 4 11.04 59.03 6.68
C ARG A 4 10.63 57.67 7.22
N GLU A 5 9.38 57.53 7.64
CA GLU A 5 8.79 56.21 7.90
C GLU A 5 8.53 55.56 6.53
N HIS A 6 9.45 54.69 6.12
CA HIS A 6 9.17 53.67 5.12
C HIS A 6 8.18 52.69 5.74
N GLN A 7 6.91 52.82 5.36
CA GLN A 7 5.96 51.72 5.48
C GLN A 7 6.45 50.62 4.55
N PHE A 8 7.18 49.65 5.11
CA PHE A 8 7.33 48.35 4.50
C PHE A 8 5.93 47.72 4.51
N GLU A 9 5.35 47.54 3.32
CA GLU A 9 4.24 46.62 3.11
C GLU A 9 4.73 45.23 3.54
N ILE A 10 4.28 44.79 4.71
CA ILE A 10 4.44 43.42 5.18
C ILE A 10 3.57 42.55 4.27
N THR A 11 4.25 41.92 3.32
CA THR A 11 4.01 40.58 2.77
C THR A 11 2.55 40.14 2.74
N GLY A 12 1.96 40.20 1.53
CA GLY A 12 0.66 39.62 1.25
C GLY A 12 0.58 38.17 1.70
N ALA A 13 -0.49 37.84 2.41
CA ALA A 13 -0.78 36.48 2.84
C ALA A 13 -0.67 35.48 1.67
N PRO A 14 -0.19 34.25 1.91
CA PRO A 14 -0.12 33.20 0.90
C PRO A 14 -1.43 33.09 0.13
N LYS A 15 -1.37 33.32 -1.19
CA LYS A 15 -2.53 33.13 -2.06
C LYS A 15 -2.63 31.64 -2.39
N VAL A 16 -3.53 30.96 -1.68
CA VAL A 16 -3.89 29.58 -1.99
C VAL A 16 -4.54 29.50 -3.36
N HIS A 17 -4.01 28.65 -4.24
CA HIS A 17 -4.46 28.50 -5.63
C HIS A 17 -5.00 27.08 -5.87
N PRO A 18 -6.21 26.76 -5.39
CA PRO A 18 -6.80 25.41 -5.53
C PRO A 18 -6.89 24.94 -7.00
N LYS A 19 -6.96 25.88 -7.95
CA LYS A 19 -6.94 25.60 -9.39
C LYS A 19 -5.57 25.16 -9.91
N ARG A 20 -4.46 25.65 -9.34
CA ARG A 20 -3.09 25.20 -9.70
C ARG A 20 -2.85 23.78 -9.21
N ARG A 21 -3.22 23.49 -7.96
CA ARG A 21 -3.16 22.14 -7.39
C ARG A 21 -3.99 21.12 -8.18
N ALA A 22 -5.20 21.49 -8.59
CA ALA A 22 -6.03 20.64 -9.46
C ALA A 22 -5.36 20.40 -10.83
N ALA A 23 -4.80 21.44 -11.45
CA ALA A 23 -4.07 21.31 -12.71
C ALA A 23 -2.80 20.44 -12.57
N LEU A 24 -2.09 20.52 -11.43
CA LEU A 24 -0.97 19.63 -11.12
C LEU A 24 -1.45 18.18 -10.97
N GLN A 25 -2.56 17.93 -10.27
CA GLN A 25 -3.11 16.57 -10.21
C GLN A 25 -3.53 16.03 -11.58
N ASP A 26 -4.12 16.87 -12.43
CA ASP A 26 -4.45 16.47 -13.81
C ASP A 26 -3.18 16.18 -14.64
N LEU A 27 -2.08 16.90 -14.38
CA LEU A 27 -0.75 16.58 -14.93
C LEU A 27 -0.23 15.23 -14.43
N LEU A 28 -0.20 14.99 -13.11
CA LEU A 28 0.34 13.76 -12.53
C LEU A 28 -0.41 12.51 -13.03
N TRP A 29 -1.73 12.60 -13.19
CA TRP A 29 -2.56 11.52 -13.72
C TRP A 29 -2.65 11.48 -15.26
N LEU A 30 -2.04 12.44 -15.95
CA LEU A 30 -2.17 12.65 -17.39
C LEU A 30 -3.64 12.59 -17.86
N ARG A 31 -4.50 13.39 -17.21
CA ARG A 31 -5.94 13.55 -17.49
C ARG A 31 -6.18 14.56 -18.63
N GLY A 32 -5.38 14.48 -19.68
CA GLY A 32 -5.39 15.40 -20.81
C GLY A 32 -4.09 15.35 -21.61
N ARG A 33 -3.97 16.19 -22.65
CA ARG A 33 -2.73 16.32 -23.41
C ARG A 33 -1.73 17.21 -22.65
N SER A 34 -0.48 16.76 -22.52
CA SER A 34 0.65 17.47 -21.88
C SER A 34 0.73 18.95 -22.26
N ALA A 35 0.61 19.27 -23.56
CA ALA A 35 0.67 20.63 -24.09
C ALA A 35 -0.45 21.57 -23.59
N GLN A 36 -1.64 21.03 -23.27
CA GLN A 36 -2.75 21.80 -22.73
C GLN A 36 -2.55 22.06 -21.23
N LEU A 37 -2.02 21.07 -20.51
CA LEU A 37 -1.73 21.13 -19.09
C LEU A 37 -0.59 22.11 -18.79
N SER A 38 0.48 22.09 -19.59
CA SER A 38 1.60 23.05 -19.52
C SER A 38 1.12 24.50 -19.70
N LYS A 39 0.28 24.76 -20.71
CA LYS A 39 -0.30 26.09 -20.92
C LYS A 39 -1.16 26.53 -19.74
N GLY A 40 -1.94 25.62 -19.15
CA GLY A 40 -2.72 25.91 -17.94
C GLY A 40 -1.84 26.28 -16.75
N LEU A 41 -0.78 25.50 -16.50
CA LEU A 41 0.14 25.72 -15.39
C LEU A 41 0.95 27.03 -15.52
N ALA A 42 1.27 27.44 -16.75
CA ALA A 42 1.97 28.71 -17.02
C ALA A 42 1.15 29.97 -16.72
N THR A 43 -0.17 29.85 -16.52
CA THR A 43 -1.05 31.00 -16.22
C THR A 43 -1.09 31.40 -14.74
N PHE A 44 -0.53 30.59 -13.85
CA PHE A 44 -0.51 30.88 -12.42
C PHE A 44 0.83 31.53 -12.01
N ASP A 45 0.78 32.34 -10.96
CA ASP A 45 1.97 32.97 -10.38
C ASP A 45 2.95 31.91 -9.85
N ARG A 46 4.25 32.16 -10.04
CA ARG A 46 5.33 31.29 -9.56
C ARG A 46 5.65 31.53 -8.08
N ASN A 47 5.25 32.67 -7.51
CA ASN A 47 5.38 32.96 -6.08
C ASN A 47 4.21 32.33 -5.29
N TYR A 48 4.25 31.00 -5.16
CA TYR A 48 3.20 30.19 -4.56
C TYR A 48 3.70 29.51 -3.28
N GLU A 49 2.85 29.44 -2.25
CA GLU A 49 3.18 28.95 -0.91
C GLU A 49 2.32 27.74 -0.46
N ASP A 50 1.55 27.10 -1.35
CA ASP A 50 0.74 25.94 -0.90
C ASP A 50 1.61 24.69 -0.69
N PRO A 51 1.11 23.71 0.08
CA PRO A 51 1.75 22.41 0.20
C PRO A 51 1.97 21.77 -1.17
N LYS A 52 3.20 21.28 -1.37
CA LYS A 52 3.59 20.57 -2.57
C LYS A 52 2.69 19.38 -2.86
N VAL A 53 2.50 19.10 -4.14
CA VAL A 53 1.72 17.94 -4.58
C VAL A 53 2.65 16.75 -4.65
N ILE A 54 2.26 15.64 -4.02
CA ILE A 54 3.06 14.43 -3.99
C ILE A 54 2.79 13.61 -5.25
N LEU A 55 3.84 13.28 -6.00
CA LEU A 55 3.83 12.25 -7.02
C LEU A 55 4.04 10.89 -6.34
N GLU A 56 2.97 10.09 -6.34
CA GLU A 56 2.96 8.73 -5.78
C GLU A 56 3.43 7.70 -6.80
N ALA A 57 4.08 6.63 -6.33
CA ALA A 57 4.57 5.54 -7.16
C ALA A 57 3.44 4.90 -8.00
N VAL A 58 2.22 4.83 -7.46
CA VAL A 58 1.04 4.30 -8.16
C VAL A 58 0.70 5.11 -9.42
N MET A 59 0.92 6.42 -9.41
CA MET A 59 0.66 7.28 -10.57
C MET A 59 1.65 6.98 -11.68
N LEU A 60 2.93 6.82 -11.32
CA LEU A 60 4.00 6.46 -12.24
C LEU A 60 3.81 5.05 -12.81
N GLN A 61 3.45 4.06 -11.98
CA GLN A 61 3.08 2.71 -12.42
C GLN A 61 1.92 2.75 -13.41
N THR A 62 0.87 3.52 -13.11
CA THR A 62 -0.29 3.67 -13.99
C THR A 62 0.10 4.26 -15.35
N LEU A 63 0.98 5.25 -15.36
CA LEU A 63 1.49 5.87 -16.58
C LEU A 63 2.27 4.87 -17.44
N LEU A 64 3.22 4.14 -16.85
CA LEU A 64 4.03 3.13 -17.54
C LEU A 64 3.15 2.01 -18.12
N LEU A 65 2.18 1.52 -17.34
CA LEU A 65 1.22 0.50 -17.80
C LEU A 65 0.35 1.01 -18.95
N ARG A 66 -0.10 2.27 -18.92
CA ARG A 66 -0.87 2.86 -20.03
C ARG A 66 -0.08 2.87 -21.34
N PHE A 67 1.21 3.18 -21.29
CA PHE A 67 2.08 3.11 -22.46
C PHE A 67 2.30 1.68 -22.94
N MET A 68 2.57 0.74 -22.04
CA MET A 68 2.74 -0.67 -22.40
C MET A 68 1.51 -1.26 -23.13
N LYS A 69 0.31 -0.77 -22.77
CA LYS A 69 -0.97 -1.12 -23.42
C LYS A 69 -1.28 -0.29 -24.68
N GLY A 70 -0.45 0.70 -25.01
CA GLY A 70 -0.62 1.56 -26.20
C GLY A 70 -1.68 2.65 -26.04
N TYR A 71 -2.11 2.96 -24.81
CA TYR A 71 -3.08 4.02 -24.56
C TYR A 71 -2.47 5.43 -24.62
N ILE A 72 -1.15 5.52 -24.42
CA ILE A 72 -0.36 6.74 -24.57
C ILE A 72 0.93 6.39 -25.30
N SER A 73 1.48 7.37 -26.00
CA SER A 73 2.72 7.26 -26.77
C SER A 73 3.96 7.53 -25.92
N ALA A 74 5.13 7.13 -26.41
CA ALA A 74 6.43 7.47 -25.82
C ALA A 74 6.60 8.99 -25.72
N GLN A 75 6.19 9.74 -26.75
CA GLN A 75 6.24 11.20 -26.74
C GLN A 75 5.38 11.81 -25.63
N GLU A 76 4.18 11.27 -25.40
CA GLU A 76 3.31 11.75 -24.32
C GLU A 76 3.93 11.52 -22.93
N ILE A 77 4.66 10.42 -22.73
CA ILE A 77 5.41 10.19 -21.48
C ILE A 77 6.58 11.17 -21.37
N ALA A 78 7.37 11.34 -22.44
CA ALA A 78 8.52 12.24 -22.41
C ALA A 78 8.09 13.69 -22.12
N ASP A 79 7.02 14.16 -22.77
CA ASP A 79 6.46 15.49 -22.52
C ASP A 79 5.98 15.64 -21.08
N TRP A 80 5.32 14.60 -20.53
CA TRP A 80 4.89 14.58 -19.14
C TRP A 80 6.08 14.64 -18.18
N ALA A 81 7.11 13.83 -18.41
CA ALA A 81 8.28 13.74 -17.54
C ALA A 81 9.06 15.05 -17.52
N ASN A 82 9.21 15.73 -18.66
CA ASN A 82 9.81 17.06 -18.74
C ASN A 82 9.06 18.10 -17.89
N LEU A 83 7.73 18.04 -17.87
CA LEU A 83 6.92 18.97 -17.08
C LEU A 83 7.01 18.69 -15.58
N VAL A 84 7.13 17.41 -15.21
CA VAL A 84 7.24 16.97 -13.81
C VAL A 84 8.63 17.26 -13.25
N GLU A 85 9.69 16.92 -13.99
CA GLU A 85 11.09 17.11 -13.58
C GLU A 85 11.40 18.60 -13.29
N CYS A 86 10.89 19.50 -14.13
CA CYS A 86 11.07 20.93 -13.97
C CYS A 86 10.13 21.59 -12.94
N SER A 87 9.32 20.83 -12.20
CA SER A 87 8.30 21.39 -11.30
C SER A 87 8.76 21.47 -9.85
N GLU A 88 9.00 22.70 -9.37
CA GLU A 88 9.37 22.97 -7.97
C GLU A 88 8.20 22.74 -6.98
N ASP A 89 6.96 22.67 -7.49
CA ASP A 89 5.73 22.47 -6.72
C ASP A 89 5.43 21.00 -6.41
N LEU A 90 6.28 20.10 -6.87
CA LEU A 90 6.14 18.67 -6.67
C LEU A 90 7.10 18.15 -5.59
N GLU A 91 6.61 17.16 -4.87
CA GLU A 91 7.41 16.28 -4.02
C GLU A 91 7.19 14.84 -4.46
N TYR A 92 8.12 13.96 -4.10
CA TYR A 92 7.99 12.54 -4.38
C TYR A 92 7.55 11.79 -3.12
N GLU A 93 6.78 10.72 -3.32
CA GLU A 93 6.43 9.83 -2.22
C GLU A 93 7.70 9.33 -1.51
N ALA A 94 7.79 9.59 -0.20
CA ALA A 94 9.01 9.38 0.57
C ALA A 94 9.56 7.95 0.48
N ALA A 95 8.68 6.94 0.35
CA ALA A 95 9.08 5.54 0.23
C ALA A 95 9.80 5.21 -1.08
N TYR A 96 9.59 6.03 -2.12
CA TYR A 96 10.10 5.84 -3.48
C TYR A 96 10.81 7.06 -4.04
N ALA A 97 11.16 8.05 -3.21
CA ALA A 97 11.59 9.36 -3.71
C ALA A 97 12.77 9.27 -4.68
N GLU A 98 13.78 8.45 -4.37
CA GLU A 98 14.96 8.24 -5.22
C GLU A 98 14.60 7.48 -6.52
N GLN A 99 13.74 6.47 -6.43
CA GLN A 99 13.29 5.70 -7.60
C GLN A 99 12.45 6.57 -8.53
N ILE A 100 11.49 7.33 -7.98
CA ILE A 100 10.64 8.24 -8.73
C ILE A 100 11.50 9.30 -9.42
N ASP A 101 12.45 9.91 -8.70
CA ASP A 101 13.37 10.90 -9.27
C ASP A 101 14.16 10.32 -10.44
N THR A 102 14.79 9.16 -10.23
CA THR A 102 15.58 8.48 -11.26
C THR A 102 14.75 8.17 -12.51
N ILE A 103 13.54 7.64 -12.33
CA ILE A 103 12.65 7.29 -13.44
C ILE A 103 12.18 8.55 -14.17
N VAL A 104 11.74 9.58 -13.44
CA VAL A 104 11.31 10.86 -14.03
C VAL A 104 12.43 11.49 -14.85
N GLN A 105 13.66 11.55 -14.31
CA GLN A 105 14.82 12.06 -15.05
C GLN A 105 15.16 11.23 -16.29
N ALA A 106 15.07 9.90 -16.19
CA ALA A 106 15.35 9.01 -17.32
C ALA A 106 14.31 9.19 -18.44
N LEU A 107 13.04 9.33 -18.10
CA LEU A 107 11.94 9.55 -19.04
C LEU A 107 11.97 10.95 -19.66
N ALA A 108 12.31 11.98 -18.89
CA ALA A 108 12.42 13.36 -19.38
C ALA A 108 13.53 13.49 -20.43
N ASN A 109 14.64 12.77 -20.20
CA ASN A 109 15.83 12.78 -21.04
C ASN A 109 15.93 11.55 -21.96
N SER A 110 14.81 11.00 -22.43
CA SER A 110 14.81 9.77 -23.25
C SER A 110 15.57 9.88 -24.57
N GLU A 111 15.76 11.09 -25.10
CA GLU A 111 16.58 11.31 -26.30
C GLU A 111 18.08 11.05 -26.03
N ILE A 112 18.51 11.12 -24.77
CA ILE A 112 19.89 10.97 -24.32
C ILE A 112 20.09 9.61 -23.63
N ASN A 113 19.12 9.17 -22.82
CA ASN A 113 19.29 8.06 -21.89
C ASN A 113 18.84 6.70 -22.43
N ASN A 114 17.96 6.66 -23.44
CA ASN A 114 17.50 5.52 -24.25
C ASN A 114 16.04 5.80 -24.69
N PRO A 115 15.61 5.33 -25.87
CA PRO A 115 14.22 5.48 -26.28
C PRO A 115 13.27 4.82 -25.27
N ILE A 116 12.13 5.47 -25.00
CA ILE A 116 11.09 4.90 -24.15
C ILE A 116 10.45 3.72 -24.89
N ASP A 117 10.81 2.52 -24.46
CA ASP A 117 10.26 1.27 -24.97
C ASP A 117 9.68 0.40 -23.85
N LYS A 118 9.15 -0.76 -24.23
CA LYS A 118 8.48 -1.67 -23.29
C LYS A 118 9.46 -2.31 -22.32
N ASP A 119 10.71 -2.50 -22.71
CA ASP A 119 11.71 -3.15 -21.87
C ASP A 119 12.15 -2.19 -20.76
N LEU A 120 12.42 -0.93 -21.11
CA LEU A 120 12.70 0.14 -20.14
C LEU A 120 11.54 0.33 -19.16
N CYS A 121 10.30 0.36 -19.65
CA CYS A 121 9.12 0.48 -18.78
C CYS A 121 8.96 -0.72 -17.84
N THR A 122 9.32 -1.92 -18.29
CA THR A 122 9.28 -3.14 -17.46
C THR A 122 10.35 -3.10 -16.36
N GLU A 123 11.55 -2.60 -16.67
CA GLU A 123 12.60 -2.36 -15.68
C GLU A 123 12.16 -1.36 -14.61
N PHE A 124 11.60 -0.22 -15.02
CA PHE A 124 11.08 0.78 -14.08
C PHE A 124 9.93 0.26 -13.23
N LEU A 125 9.00 -0.51 -13.81
CA LEU A 125 7.96 -1.19 -13.04
C LEU A 125 8.57 -2.14 -12.03
N THR A 126 9.62 -2.89 -12.38
CA THR A 126 10.33 -3.77 -11.45
C THR A 126 10.98 -2.99 -10.30
N TRP A 127 11.55 -1.81 -10.58
CA TRP A 127 12.13 -0.93 -9.56
C TRP A 127 11.06 -0.41 -8.59
N LEU A 128 9.88 -0.05 -9.10
CA LEU A 128 8.74 0.40 -8.29
C LEU A 128 8.01 -0.76 -7.59
N GLU A 129 8.05 -1.97 -8.16
CA GLU A 129 7.48 -3.20 -7.60
C GLU A 129 8.30 -3.72 -6.41
N ASN A 130 9.60 -3.43 -6.37
CA ASN A 130 10.52 -3.91 -5.34
C ASN A 130 10.35 -3.27 -3.95
N LYS A 131 9.23 -2.59 -3.69
CA LYS A 131 8.82 -2.29 -2.30
C LYS A 131 7.30 -2.17 -2.07
N CYS A 132 6.43 -1.94 -3.08
CA CYS A 132 4.98 -1.68 -2.84
C CYS A 132 3.99 -2.74 -3.31
N LEU A 133 4.25 -3.44 -4.43
CA LEU A 133 3.24 -4.35 -5.01
C LEU A 133 3.16 -5.69 -4.27
N LYS A 134 4.27 -6.15 -3.67
CA LYS A 134 4.24 -7.27 -2.72
C LYS A 134 3.41 -6.95 -1.49
N ALA A 135 3.60 -5.78 -0.86
CA ALA A 135 2.90 -5.47 0.38
C ALA A 135 1.37 -5.50 0.23
N ASN A 136 0.83 -4.93 -0.85
CA ASN A 136 -0.62 -4.91 -1.08
C ASN A 136 -1.17 -6.27 -1.56
N VAL A 137 -0.46 -6.99 -2.44
CA VAL A 137 -0.91 -8.31 -2.92
C VAL A 137 -0.76 -9.37 -1.82
N ASP A 138 0.33 -9.35 -1.06
CA ASP A 138 0.56 -10.22 0.08
C ASP A 138 -0.47 -9.94 1.18
N GLU A 139 -0.76 -8.67 1.48
CA GLU A 139 -1.82 -8.33 2.44
C GLU A 139 -3.21 -8.83 1.99
N ILE A 140 -3.57 -8.68 0.72
CA ILE A 140 -4.82 -9.22 0.17
C ILE A 140 -4.83 -10.75 0.23
N ALA A 141 -3.72 -11.41 -0.11
CA ALA A 141 -3.60 -12.87 -0.08
C ALA A 141 -3.68 -13.41 1.36
N ILE A 142 -2.98 -12.77 2.30
CA ILE A 142 -3.01 -13.09 3.72
C ILE A 142 -4.42 -12.92 4.29
N LYS A 143 -5.09 -11.79 4.01
CA LYS A 143 -6.49 -11.56 4.45
C LYS A 143 -7.45 -12.58 3.86
N SER A 144 -7.29 -12.93 2.58
CA SER A 144 -8.10 -13.94 1.92
C SER A 144 -7.92 -15.34 2.54
N GLU A 145 -6.69 -15.68 2.90
CA GLU A 145 -6.38 -16.95 3.55
C GLU A 145 -6.92 -17.00 5.00
N ILE A 146 -6.80 -15.91 5.76
CA ILE A 146 -7.42 -15.78 7.09
C ILE A 146 -8.95 -15.96 6.99
N LEU A 147 -9.59 -15.35 5.99
CA LEU A 147 -11.02 -15.48 5.74
C LEU A 147 -11.40 -16.94 5.40
N ARG A 148 -10.62 -17.61 4.54
CA ARG A 148 -10.78 -19.03 4.21
C ARG A 148 -10.73 -19.90 5.47
N LEU A 149 -9.75 -19.66 6.36
CA LEU A 149 -9.61 -20.40 7.62
C LEU A 149 -10.82 -20.18 8.54
N CYS A 150 -11.32 -18.95 8.65
CA CYS A 150 -12.53 -18.67 9.44
C CYS A 150 -13.75 -19.45 8.92
N ILE A 151 -13.94 -19.53 7.60
CA ILE A 151 -15.02 -20.32 6.99
C ILE A 151 -14.85 -21.82 7.29
N LEU A 152 -13.62 -22.34 7.20
CA LEU A 152 -13.34 -23.74 7.51
C LEU A 152 -13.58 -24.07 8.99
N VAL A 153 -13.22 -23.18 9.92
CA VAL A 153 -13.50 -23.35 11.35
C VAL A 153 -15.00 -23.41 11.59
N LYS A 154 -15.77 -22.47 11.00
CA LYS A 154 -17.23 -22.43 11.13
C LYS A 154 -17.93 -23.67 10.56
N SER A 155 -17.36 -24.27 9.52
CA SER A 155 -17.89 -25.48 8.90
C SER A 155 -17.29 -26.78 9.46
N GLU A 156 -16.50 -26.71 10.53
CA GLU A 156 -15.85 -27.85 11.18
C GLU A 156 -14.92 -28.67 10.26
N GLN A 157 -14.40 -28.04 9.20
CA GLN A 157 -13.54 -28.70 8.20
C GLN A 157 -12.05 -28.59 8.54
N ILE A 158 -11.71 -27.91 9.63
CA ILE A 158 -10.34 -27.74 10.12
C ILE A 158 -10.33 -27.81 11.65
N ASP A 159 -9.23 -28.32 12.22
CA ASP A 159 -8.99 -28.28 13.66
C ASP A 159 -8.87 -26.83 14.15
N LEU A 160 -9.64 -26.50 15.19
CA LEU A 160 -9.79 -25.13 15.68
C LEU A 160 -8.45 -24.53 16.15
N ILE A 161 -7.63 -25.30 16.86
CA ILE A 161 -6.36 -24.81 17.41
C ILE A 161 -5.35 -24.60 16.30
N ASN A 162 -5.26 -25.54 15.37
CA ASN A 162 -4.39 -25.38 14.20
C ASN A 162 -4.82 -24.16 13.38
N ALA A 163 -6.12 -23.95 13.16
CA ALA A 163 -6.61 -22.76 12.47
C ALA A 163 -6.24 -21.47 13.22
N CYS A 164 -6.43 -21.41 14.54
CA CYS A 164 -6.04 -20.26 15.36
C CYS A 164 -4.54 -19.95 15.24
N ARG A 165 -3.68 -20.98 15.34
CA ARG A 165 -2.22 -20.83 15.17
C ARG A 165 -1.87 -20.30 13.79
N THR A 166 -2.48 -20.83 12.72
CA THR A 166 -2.24 -20.37 11.35
C THR A 166 -2.74 -18.93 11.14
N ILE A 167 -3.91 -18.58 11.67
CA ILE A 167 -4.45 -17.21 11.60
C ILE A 167 -3.50 -16.22 12.28
N VAL A 168 -2.97 -16.56 13.46
CA VAL A 168 -2.00 -15.71 14.19
C VAL A 168 -0.69 -15.57 13.42
N PHE A 169 -0.18 -16.67 12.88
CA PHE A 169 1.04 -16.66 12.05
C PHE A 169 0.88 -15.76 10.80
N LEU A 170 -0.27 -15.84 10.13
CA LEU A 170 -0.62 -15.01 8.98
C LEU A 170 -0.83 -13.55 9.39
N GLY A 171 -1.54 -13.32 10.51
CA GLY A 171 -1.80 -11.99 11.05
C GLY A 171 -0.52 -11.22 11.38
N ASN A 172 0.49 -11.88 11.95
CA ASN A 172 1.79 -11.27 12.25
C ASN A 172 2.56 -10.80 11.01
N GLN A 173 2.14 -11.19 9.80
CA GLN A 173 2.72 -10.74 8.53
C GLN A 173 2.02 -9.52 7.94
N LEU A 174 0.87 -9.11 8.49
CA LEU A 174 0.15 -7.91 8.06
C LEU A 174 0.86 -6.66 8.59
N GLN A 175 0.98 -5.63 7.74
CA GLN A 175 1.49 -4.31 8.15
C GLN A 175 0.42 -3.40 8.76
N SER A 176 -0.86 -3.79 8.70
CA SER A 176 -2.00 -2.96 9.07
C SER A 176 -2.36 -3.01 10.56
N SER A 177 -3.00 -1.93 11.01
CA SER A 177 -3.38 -1.63 12.41
C SER A 177 -4.52 -2.47 12.99
N ASN A 178 -5.15 -3.36 12.21
CA ASN A 178 -6.32 -4.14 12.65
C ASN A 178 -5.96 -5.50 13.28
N LEU A 179 -4.76 -5.63 13.88
CA LEU A 179 -4.34 -6.83 14.61
C LEU A 179 -5.23 -7.13 15.84
N GLU A 180 -5.99 -6.15 16.33
CA GLU A 180 -6.93 -6.33 17.43
C GLU A 180 -8.03 -7.35 17.12
N LEU A 181 -8.45 -7.45 15.86
CA LEU A 181 -9.43 -8.44 15.40
C LEU A 181 -8.94 -9.87 15.59
N LEU A 182 -7.62 -10.06 15.68
CA LEU A 182 -6.99 -11.36 15.79
C LEU A 182 -6.66 -11.77 17.24
N LEU A 183 -6.95 -10.91 18.22
CA LEU A 183 -6.66 -11.17 19.64
C LEU A 183 -7.32 -12.45 20.18
N PRO A 184 -8.58 -12.78 19.85
CA PRO A 184 -9.19 -14.03 20.32
C PRO A 184 -8.42 -15.26 19.85
N PHE A 185 -7.95 -15.27 18.59
CA PHE A 185 -7.13 -16.37 18.06
C PHE A 185 -5.74 -16.41 18.70
N LYS A 186 -5.16 -15.25 19.00
CA LYS A 186 -3.87 -15.13 19.70
C LYS A 186 -3.95 -15.69 21.12
N GLY A 187 -5.04 -15.42 21.85
CA GLY A 187 -5.28 -16.01 23.16
C GLY A 187 -5.30 -17.54 23.10
N VAL A 188 -6.10 -18.11 22.18
CA VAL A 188 -6.17 -19.56 21.99
C VAL A 188 -4.82 -20.15 21.59
N ALA A 189 -4.11 -19.54 20.64
CA ALA A 189 -2.82 -20.04 20.17
C ALA A 189 -1.75 -19.99 21.28
N SER A 190 -1.76 -18.96 22.12
CA SER A 190 -0.82 -18.79 23.24
C SER A 190 -1.06 -19.82 24.34
N GLU A 191 -2.32 -20.02 24.75
CA GLU A 191 -2.68 -21.02 25.76
C GLU A 191 -2.36 -22.45 25.30
N CYS A 192 -2.33 -22.67 23.98
CA CYS A 192 -2.08 -23.97 23.41
C CYS A 192 -0.63 -24.18 22.93
N ASP A 193 0.30 -23.24 23.11
CA ASP A 193 1.64 -23.32 22.50
C ASP A 193 2.44 -24.57 22.90
N ALA A 194 2.25 -25.03 24.14
CA ALA A 194 2.88 -26.20 24.73
C ALA A 194 2.29 -27.53 24.25
N TYR A 195 1.10 -27.53 23.64
CA TYR A 195 0.45 -28.77 23.19
C TYR A 195 1.07 -29.30 21.89
N PRO A 196 1.33 -30.62 21.83
CA PRO A 196 1.94 -31.25 20.67
C PRO A 196 1.03 -31.15 19.44
N THR A 197 1.65 -30.95 18.27
CA THR A 197 0.99 -30.97 16.97
C THR A 197 1.04 -32.38 16.39
N SER A 198 0.23 -32.64 15.37
CA SER A 198 0.31 -33.87 14.57
C SER A 198 1.74 -34.17 14.05
N THR A 199 2.52 -33.11 13.81
CA THR A 199 3.91 -33.19 13.36
C THR A 199 4.92 -33.38 14.49
N SER A 200 4.64 -32.93 15.73
CA SER A 200 5.57 -33.03 16.86
C SER A 200 5.28 -34.16 17.84
N ASN A 201 4.16 -34.88 17.68
CA ASN A 201 3.77 -36.01 18.54
C ASN A 201 4.87 -37.04 18.79
N HIS A 202 5.76 -37.28 17.81
CA HIS A 202 6.86 -38.24 17.92
C HIS A 202 7.95 -37.82 18.93
N LEU A 203 7.96 -36.56 19.36
CA LEU A 203 8.89 -36.01 20.35
C LEU A 203 8.42 -36.20 21.80
N PHE A 204 7.19 -36.68 21.99
CA PHE A 204 6.56 -36.79 23.30
C PHE A 204 6.22 -38.24 23.64
N SER A 205 6.07 -38.51 24.94
CA SER A 205 5.58 -39.82 25.39
C SER A 205 4.12 -40.02 24.98
N ARG A 206 3.74 -41.27 24.72
CA ARG A 206 2.37 -41.62 24.34
C ARG A 206 1.34 -41.15 25.38
N ASP A 207 1.63 -41.38 26.66
CA ASP A 207 0.77 -40.99 27.78
C ASP A 207 0.57 -39.47 27.84
N TYR A 208 1.62 -38.70 27.54
CA TYR A 208 1.53 -37.24 27.48
C TYR A 208 0.66 -36.77 26.30
N VAL A 209 0.82 -37.37 25.12
CA VAL A 209 0.00 -37.03 23.93
C VAL A 209 -1.47 -37.38 24.17
N GLU A 210 -1.77 -38.54 24.75
CA GLU A 210 -3.15 -38.95 25.07
C GLU A 210 -3.79 -38.00 26.09
N LYS A 211 -3.08 -37.67 27.18
CA LYS A 211 -3.55 -36.70 28.18
C LYS A 211 -3.78 -35.31 27.58
N SER A 212 -2.80 -34.80 26.84
CA SER A 212 -2.87 -33.50 26.17
C SER A 212 -4.02 -33.42 25.18
N THR A 213 -4.30 -34.51 24.45
CA THR A 213 -5.44 -34.58 23.52
C THR A 213 -6.78 -34.43 24.23
N ILE A 214 -6.92 -35.02 25.43
CA ILE A 214 -8.14 -34.91 26.24
C ILE A 214 -8.30 -33.48 26.77
N GLU A 215 -7.25 -32.93 27.38
CA GLU A 215 -7.25 -31.54 27.89
C GLU A 215 -7.58 -30.54 26.79
N MET A 216 -6.98 -30.74 25.61
CA MET A 216 -7.20 -29.89 24.44
C MET A 216 -8.65 -29.95 23.94
N LYS A 217 -9.30 -31.13 23.97
CA LYS A 217 -10.74 -31.23 23.63
C LYS A 217 -11.64 -30.47 24.60
N VAL A 218 -11.34 -30.52 25.90
CA VAL A 218 -12.09 -29.78 26.92
C VAL A 218 -11.95 -28.28 26.68
N TYR A 219 -10.71 -27.80 26.54
CA TYR A 219 -10.41 -26.40 26.27
C TYR A 219 -11.08 -25.90 24.98
N VAL A 220 -11.00 -26.68 23.89
CA VAL A 220 -11.69 -26.36 22.63
C VAL A 220 -13.19 -26.17 22.87
N GLY A 221 -13.83 -27.01 23.68
CA GLY A 221 -15.24 -26.88 24.03
C GLY A 221 -15.58 -25.56 24.72
N GLU A 222 -14.69 -25.07 25.59
CA GLU A 222 -14.87 -23.83 26.35
C GLU A 222 -14.71 -22.58 25.47
N VAL A 223 -13.72 -22.56 24.58
CA VAL A 223 -13.41 -21.38 23.77
C VAL A 223 -14.19 -21.32 22.45
N ARG A 224 -14.85 -22.42 22.05
CA ARG A 224 -15.46 -22.57 20.73
C ARG A 224 -16.39 -21.42 20.35
N ALA A 225 -17.31 -21.05 21.23
CA ALA A 225 -18.29 -20.02 20.94
C ALA A 225 -17.63 -18.65 20.67
N SER A 226 -16.65 -18.29 21.49
CA SER A 226 -15.87 -17.05 21.35
C SER A 226 -15.06 -17.03 20.04
N VAL A 227 -14.46 -18.17 19.66
CA VAL A 227 -13.73 -18.28 18.39
C VAL A 227 -14.66 -18.15 17.18
N LEU A 228 -15.86 -18.75 17.23
CA LEU A 228 -16.84 -18.62 16.14
C LEU A 228 -17.35 -17.18 15.99
N GLU A 229 -17.55 -16.48 17.09
CA GLU A 229 -17.90 -15.05 17.09
C GLU A 229 -16.76 -14.20 16.49
N ALA A 230 -15.51 -14.48 16.86
CA ALA A 230 -14.35 -13.83 16.27
C ALA A 230 -14.24 -14.10 14.75
N CYS A 231 -14.54 -15.32 14.30
CA CYS A 231 -14.61 -15.65 12.87
C CYS A 231 -15.66 -14.79 12.14
N ASP A 232 -16.83 -14.57 12.74
CA ASP A 232 -17.87 -13.73 12.14
C ASP A 232 -17.43 -12.27 12.00
N ILE A 233 -16.74 -11.74 13.01
CA ILE A 233 -16.18 -10.38 12.97
C ILE A 233 -15.16 -10.27 11.85
N VAL A 234 -14.21 -11.19 11.76
CA VAL A 234 -13.17 -11.20 10.71
C VAL A 234 -13.76 -11.35 9.31
N ILE A 235 -14.72 -12.26 9.12
CA ILE A 235 -15.39 -12.45 7.83
C ILE A 235 -16.09 -11.15 7.40
N ASN A 236 -16.83 -10.51 8.31
CA ASN A 236 -17.53 -9.26 8.01
C ASN A 236 -16.57 -8.12 7.65
N GLU A 237 -15.46 -7.99 8.37
CA GLU A 237 -14.48 -6.94 8.12
C GLU A 237 -13.75 -7.16 6.80
N TYR A 238 -13.16 -8.34 6.61
CA TYR A 238 -12.32 -8.61 5.43
C TYR A 238 -13.12 -8.79 4.14
N SER A 239 -14.41 -9.14 4.21
CA SER A 239 -15.27 -9.16 3.01
C SER A 239 -15.60 -7.74 2.51
N ARG A 240 -15.61 -6.73 3.38
CA ARG A 240 -15.92 -5.33 3.00
C ARG A 240 -14.76 -4.61 2.34
N SER A 241 -13.52 -5.02 2.64
CA SER A 241 -12.31 -4.41 2.08
C SER A 241 -11.94 -4.89 0.67
N GLN A 242 -12.75 -5.73 0.03
CA GLN A 242 -12.54 -6.22 -1.34
C GLN A 242 -13.42 -5.54 -2.41
N HIS A 243 -14.10 -4.44 -2.06
CA HIS A 243 -14.91 -3.59 -2.95
C HIS A 243 -14.45 -2.14 -2.87
#